data_AF-J9E7T7-F1
#
_entry.id   AF-J9E7T7-F1
#
_cell.length_a   1.000
_cell.length_b   1.000
_cell.length_c   1.000
_cell.angle_alpha   90.00
_cell.angle_beta   90.00
_cell.angle_gamma   90.00
#
_symmetry.space_group_name_H-M   'P 1'
#
loop_
_entity.id
_entity.type
_entity.pdbx_description
1 polymer ?
#
loop_
_entity_poly.entity_id
_entity_poly.type
_entity_poly.pdbx_seq_one_letter_code
_entity_poly.pdbx_strand_id
1 'polypeptide(L)'
;MIALRDNIIFFIDELNNKDFRGTHAFSIPTPVGMPLSRRGFLSAVFSRKDNDDIQHFLNSEGSISQAAWFELGCGSSLSTRMKAMEQLESIVRGRRLQISTVEALYHETKDLYEVDEARDSFLKTFITLTEYQLDQLGLAMRDTFFSLIRSMGLSDLSLEWFIALSVNGDKVTGFEYDFMSLQLNWLREVLDLNKVDHRHAIRVLQLTQQAIKTNAGFITNKEIDDIVHNICLRICRKADHLTYECLLLLGIILKYGRIPDTKLLILITTLCSVMNEQKWGSTAWNVMRDLLGSHYGHNVIKLMLDLLKDSANCPKIQVLVGAIYCIHTALWSQQNIGNLRCHPSVALPNMLPAMEAGPEVVNEVLIAIRRLLNASGKNLQQLSWHCILQLLKQALKLCEQISWKGKVREQRSRIHHLLSIIENLYHDGNYGGSSEALYSLIESYIDERPVPSIIALFDYRVA
;
A
#
# COMPACT_ATOMS: atom_id res chain seq x y z
N MET A 1 13.44 -3.24 23.63
CA MET A 1 12.60 -2.18 24.24
C MET A 1 13.14 -0.79 23.92
N ILE A 2 14.41 -0.47 24.16
CA ILE A 2 15.00 0.86 23.82
C ILE A 2 14.93 1.14 22.30
N ALA A 3 15.33 0.20 21.44
CA ALA A 3 15.20 0.36 19.99
C ALA A 3 13.75 0.39 19.45
N LEU A 4 12.77 -0.12 20.22
CA LEU A 4 11.36 0.01 19.87
C LEU A 4 10.87 1.42 20.21
N ARG A 5 11.26 1.91 21.39
CA ARG A 5 10.99 3.25 21.89
C ARG A 5 11.58 4.32 20.98
N ASP A 6 12.82 4.15 20.50
CA ASP A 6 13.49 5.13 19.64
C ASP A 6 12.90 5.17 18.22
N ASN A 7 12.50 4.01 17.65
CA ASN A 7 11.80 3.97 16.36
C ASN A 7 10.35 4.47 16.43
N ILE A 8 9.66 4.20 17.55
CA ILE A 8 8.33 4.75 17.83
C ILE A 8 8.43 6.26 18.04
N ILE A 9 9.38 6.75 18.84
CA ILE A 9 9.60 8.19 19.10
C ILE A 9 10.01 8.93 17.83
N PHE A 10 10.93 8.39 17.01
CA PHE A 10 11.31 9.03 15.74
C PHE A 10 10.13 9.14 14.77
N PHE A 11 9.29 8.10 14.71
CA PHE A 11 8.07 8.14 13.91
C PHE A 11 6.97 9.01 14.56
N ILE A 12 6.91 9.15 15.88
CA ILE A 12 6.02 10.05 16.62
C ILE A 12 6.43 11.53 16.45
N ASP A 13 7.73 11.82 16.39
CA ASP A 13 8.23 13.17 16.16
C ASP A 13 8.02 13.61 14.71
N GLU A 14 8.19 12.69 13.75
CA GLU A 14 7.63 12.89 12.41
C GLU A 14 6.11 13.09 12.52
N LEU A 15 5.37 12.14 13.13
CA LEU A 15 3.97 12.18 13.66
C LEU A 15 3.41 13.60 13.87
N ASN A 16 4.08 14.35 14.73
CA ASN A 16 3.49 15.50 15.40
C ASN A 16 3.72 16.85 14.73
N ASN A 17 4.41 16.93 13.59
CA ASN A 17 4.45 18.16 12.79
C ASN A 17 3.10 18.38 12.07
N LYS A 18 2.26 19.17 12.75
CA LYS A 18 0.96 19.78 12.37
C LYS A 18 1.13 20.74 11.17
N ASP A 19 0.14 21.11 10.35
CA ASP A 19 -1.31 21.23 10.43
C ASP A 19 -1.86 21.05 9.00
N PHE A 20 -3.09 20.56 8.81
CA PHE A 20 -4.04 21.11 7.82
C PHE A 20 -5.43 20.47 8.02
N ARG A 21 -6.35 21.23 8.61
CA ARG A 21 -7.79 20.96 8.54
C ARG A 21 -8.30 21.46 7.19
N GLY A 22 -8.88 20.57 6.40
CA GLY A 22 -9.57 20.92 5.17
C GLY A 22 -10.62 19.86 4.84
N THR A 23 -11.81 20.02 5.39
CA THR A 23 -13.01 19.28 4.97
C THR A 23 -13.47 19.82 3.62
N HIS A 24 -13.27 19.05 2.54
CA HIS A 24 -14.01 19.23 1.30
C HIS A 24 -14.59 17.91 0.84
N ALA A 25 -15.91 17.89 0.76
CA ALA A 25 -16.68 16.83 0.13
C ALA A 25 -16.33 16.80 -1.37
N PHE A 26 -15.80 15.67 -1.84
CA PHE A 26 -15.65 15.40 -3.26
C PHE A 26 -16.51 14.19 -3.63
N SER A 27 -17.28 14.40 -4.69
CA SER A 27 -18.17 13.48 -5.36
C SER A 27 -17.42 12.30 -5.96
N ILE A 28 -18.07 11.14 -5.88
CA ILE A 28 -17.61 9.84 -6.36
C ILE A 28 -17.56 9.83 -7.91
N PRO A 29 -16.44 9.44 -8.54
CA PRO A 29 -16.46 8.92 -9.90
C PRO A 29 -16.65 7.40 -9.87
N THR A 30 -17.56 6.94 -10.73
CA THR A 30 -17.81 5.52 -11.05
C THR A 30 -16.58 4.83 -11.67
N PRO A 31 -16.49 3.49 -11.58
CA PRO A 31 -15.32 2.75 -12.03
C PRO A 31 -15.24 2.77 -13.56
N VAL A 32 -14.18 3.39 -14.09
CA VAL A 32 -13.82 3.30 -15.51
C VAL A 32 -13.12 1.97 -15.72
N GLY A 33 -13.83 1.04 -16.37
CA GLY A 33 -13.26 -0.20 -16.86
C GLY A 33 -12.16 0.06 -17.90
N MET A 34 -11.14 -0.78 -17.89
CA MET A 34 -10.08 -0.84 -18.90
C MET A 34 -10.66 -0.83 -20.32
N PRO A 35 -10.20 0.04 -21.23
CA PRO A 35 -10.35 -0.23 -22.64
C PRO A 35 -9.26 -1.22 -23.05
N LEU A 36 -9.67 -2.47 -23.24
CA LEU A 36 -9.00 -3.37 -24.15
C LEU A 36 -8.95 -2.68 -25.52
N SER A 37 -7.74 -2.57 -26.08
CA SER A 37 -7.46 -2.07 -27.42
C SER A 37 -8.43 -2.66 -28.45
N ARG A 38 -9.42 -1.86 -28.87
CA ARG A 38 -10.22 -2.15 -30.07
C ARG A 38 -9.41 -1.71 -31.28
N ARG A 39 -8.71 -2.66 -31.89
CA ARG A 39 -8.37 -2.59 -33.32
C ARG A 39 -9.67 -2.43 -34.11
N GLY A 40 -9.80 -1.36 -34.89
CA GLY A 40 -10.92 -1.22 -35.83
C GLY A 40 -11.05 0.12 -36.54
N PHE A 41 -10.65 0.13 -37.82
CA PHE A 41 -11.45 0.66 -38.93
C PHE A 41 -11.48 2.15 -39.30
N LEU A 42 -10.46 2.96 -38.98
CA LEU A 42 -10.28 4.29 -39.61
C LEU A 42 -8.88 4.56 -40.22
N SER A 43 -7.96 3.59 -40.27
CA SER A 43 -6.58 3.82 -40.77
C SER A 43 -6.44 3.93 -42.29
N ALA A 44 -7.46 3.62 -43.08
CA ALA A 44 -7.30 3.44 -44.52
C ALA A 44 -7.29 4.75 -45.34
N VAL A 45 -7.85 5.84 -44.82
CA VAL A 45 -8.00 7.10 -45.59
C VAL A 45 -6.91 8.12 -45.27
N PHE A 46 -6.31 8.09 -44.07
CA PHE A 46 -5.15 8.92 -43.72
C PHE A 46 -3.80 8.29 -44.11
N SER A 47 -3.71 6.96 -44.22
CA SER A 47 -2.45 6.26 -44.53
C SER A 47 -1.92 6.49 -45.95
N ARG A 48 -2.74 6.94 -46.92
CA ARG A 48 -2.28 7.11 -48.31
C ARG A 48 -1.45 8.36 -48.55
N LYS A 49 -1.70 9.46 -47.83
CA LYS A 49 -1.00 10.73 -48.03
C LYS A 49 0.36 10.74 -47.34
N ASP A 50 0.44 10.16 -46.14
CA ASP A 50 1.70 9.97 -45.42
C ASP A 50 2.64 8.98 -46.12
N ASN A 51 2.09 7.97 -46.82
CA ASN A 51 2.90 6.96 -47.51
C ASN A 51 3.72 7.52 -48.67
N ASP A 52 3.22 8.51 -49.42
CA ASP A 52 3.95 9.09 -50.56
C ASP A 52 5.10 9.99 -50.08
N ASP A 53 4.93 10.71 -48.97
CA ASP A 53 5.94 11.59 -48.39
C ASP A 53 7.10 10.84 -47.73
N ILE A 54 6.96 9.55 -47.42
CA ILE A 54 7.99 8.73 -46.75
C ILE A 54 8.77 7.83 -47.73
N GLN A 55 8.29 7.63 -48.97
CA GLN A 55 8.95 6.69 -49.91
C GLN A 55 10.43 7.04 -50.17
N HIS A 56 10.75 8.33 -50.27
CA HIS A 56 12.12 8.80 -50.50
C HIS A 56 13.06 8.57 -49.30
N PHE A 57 12.51 8.31 -48.12
CA PHE A 57 13.24 8.02 -46.89
C PHE A 57 13.64 6.54 -46.77
N LEU A 58 13.02 5.67 -47.58
CA LEU A 58 13.20 4.22 -47.51
C LEU A 58 14.40 3.77 -48.35
N ASN A 59 15.28 2.94 -47.76
CA ASN A 59 16.28 2.14 -48.47
C ASN A 59 15.90 0.64 -48.45
N SER A 60 16.53 -0.27 -49.20
CA SER A 60 16.15 -1.71 -49.21
C SER A 60 16.68 -2.53 -48.02
N GLU A 61 17.77 -2.10 -47.37
CA GLU A 61 18.59 -3.00 -46.51
C GLU A 61 18.43 -2.84 -44.98
N GLY A 62 17.37 -2.19 -44.48
CA GLY A 62 17.19 -1.94 -43.03
C GLY A 62 17.94 -0.69 -42.53
N SER A 63 18.42 0.13 -43.47
CA SER A 63 18.89 1.50 -43.27
C SER A 63 17.86 2.50 -43.82
N ILE A 64 18.08 3.79 -43.54
CA ILE A 64 17.36 4.90 -44.18
C ILE A 64 18.09 5.32 -45.47
N SER A 65 17.42 6.08 -46.32
CA SER A 65 18.01 6.55 -47.58
C SER A 65 19.14 7.57 -47.35
N GLN A 66 20.00 7.75 -48.35
CA GLN A 66 21.07 8.76 -48.26
C GLN A 66 20.50 10.19 -48.15
N ALA A 67 19.37 10.45 -48.80
CA ALA A 67 18.67 11.74 -48.69
C ALA A 67 18.19 11.98 -47.24
N ALA A 68 17.61 10.95 -46.61
CA ALA A 68 17.20 11.03 -45.21
C ALA A 68 18.38 11.33 -44.26
N TRP A 69 19.54 10.72 -44.49
CA TRP A 69 20.76 11.04 -43.73
C TRP A 69 21.19 12.50 -43.91
N PHE A 70 21.16 13.03 -45.14
CA PHE A 70 21.48 14.44 -45.39
C PHE A 70 20.49 15.40 -44.73
N GLU A 71 19.19 15.07 -44.74
CA GLU A 71 18.13 15.89 -44.15
C GLU A 71 18.19 15.90 -42.61
N LEU A 72 18.58 14.77 -41.99
CA LEU A 72 18.78 14.66 -40.53
C LEU A 72 20.09 15.30 -40.06
N GLY A 73 21.10 15.39 -40.93
CA GLY A 73 22.45 15.81 -40.55
C GLY A 73 22.55 17.27 -40.13
N CYS A 74 23.60 17.59 -39.36
CA CYS A 74 23.82 18.93 -38.80
C CYS A 74 23.99 20.05 -39.86
N GLY A 75 24.24 19.70 -41.12
CA GLY A 75 24.33 20.63 -42.24
C GLY A 75 22.98 21.13 -42.77
N SER A 76 21.88 20.49 -42.38
CA SER A 76 20.51 20.85 -42.78
C SER A 76 19.89 21.91 -41.87
N SER A 77 18.92 22.67 -42.39
CA SER A 77 18.19 23.65 -41.57
C SER A 77 17.39 22.97 -40.45
N LEU A 78 17.18 23.67 -39.32
CA LEU A 78 16.42 23.12 -38.19
C LEU A 78 15.02 22.62 -38.60
N SER A 79 14.32 23.40 -39.44
CA SER A 79 12.99 23.02 -39.95
C SER A 79 13.04 21.74 -40.80
N THR A 80 14.07 21.59 -41.64
CA THR A 80 14.30 20.37 -42.43
C THR A 80 14.54 19.18 -41.52
N ARG A 81 15.41 19.33 -40.51
CA ARG A 81 15.74 18.27 -39.55
C ARG A 81 14.51 17.84 -38.73
N MET A 82 13.70 18.79 -38.27
CA MET A 82 12.45 18.48 -37.54
C MET A 82 11.45 17.71 -38.41
N LYS A 83 11.27 18.11 -39.68
CA LYS A 83 10.41 17.37 -40.62
C LYS A 83 10.94 15.95 -40.87
N ALA A 84 12.26 15.81 -41.02
CA ALA A 84 12.92 14.53 -41.17
C ALA A 84 12.74 13.63 -39.93
N MET A 85 12.74 14.20 -38.72
CA MET A 85 12.47 13.46 -37.46
C MET A 85 11.02 12.95 -37.39
N GLU A 86 10.04 13.73 -37.85
CA GLU A 86 8.64 13.31 -37.94
C GLU A 86 8.45 12.16 -38.95
N GLN A 87 9.15 12.23 -40.10
CA GLN A 87 9.13 11.16 -41.10
C GLN A 87 9.81 9.89 -40.56
N LEU A 88 10.93 10.03 -39.85
CA LEU A 88 11.62 8.92 -39.20
C LEU A 88 10.70 8.19 -38.20
N GLU A 89 9.92 8.93 -37.42
CA GLU A 89 8.96 8.38 -36.47
C GLU A 89 7.95 7.42 -37.14
N SER A 90 7.53 7.72 -38.36
CA SER A 90 6.61 6.86 -39.12
C SER A 90 7.28 5.58 -39.62
N ILE A 91 8.56 5.65 -39.99
CA ILE A 91 9.34 4.51 -40.50
C ILE A 91 9.62 3.50 -39.40
N VAL A 92 10.05 3.97 -38.22
CA VAL A 92 10.42 3.09 -37.10
C VAL A 92 9.25 2.24 -36.61
N ARG A 93 8.00 2.66 -36.85
CA ARG A 93 6.79 1.88 -36.52
C ARG A 93 6.52 0.73 -37.49
N GLY A 94 6.80 0.94 -38.77
CA GLY A 94 6.45 0.00 -39.85
C GLY A 94 7.58 -0.94 -40.25
N ARG A 95 8.83 -0.63 -39.85
CA ARG A 95 10.01 -1.31 -40.35
C ARG A 95 11.07 -1.52 -39.28
N ARG A 96 11.64 -2.72 -39.24
CA ARG A 96 12.83 -3.02 -38.42
C ARG A 96 14.09 -2.42 -39.05
N LEU A 97 14.82 -1.61 -38.28
CA LEU A 97 16.11 -1.05 -38.67
C LEU A 97 17.26 -1.96 -38.21
N GLN A 98 18.43 -1.82 -38.81
CA GLN A 98 19.67 -2.44 -38.32
C GLN A 98 20.16 -1.75 -37.03
N ILE A 99 20.85 -2.49 -36.16
CA ILE A 99 21.46 -1.97 -34.92
C ILE A 99 22.34 -0.74 -35.19
N SER A 100 23.23 -0.84 -36.17
CA SER A 100 24.14 0.26 -36.56
C SER A 100 23.41 1.50 -37.06
N THR A 101 22.27 1.32 -37.74
CA THR A 101 21.42 2.44 -38.18
C THR A 101 20.83 3.17 -36.98
N VAL A 102 20.33 2.44 -35.99
CA VAL A 102 19.73 3.04 -34.79
C VAL A 102 20.77 3.82 -33.97
N GLU A 103 21.97 3.27 -33.82
CA GLU A 103 23.10 3.93 -33.17
C GLU A 103 23.51 5.21 -33.91
N ALA A 104 23.66 5.13 -35.24
CA ALA A 104 24.02 6.27 -36.07
C ALA A 104 22.96 7.37 -36.02
N LEU A 105 21.66 7.02 -36.00
CA LEU A 105 20.57 7.98 -35.90
C LEU A 105 20.67 8.81 -34.61
N TYR A 106 20.95 8.15 -33.49
CA TYR A 106 21.17 8.87 -32.22
C TYR A 106 22.36 9.82 -32.31
N HIS A 107 23.51 9.35 -32.79
CA HIS A 107 24.70 10.18 -32.85
C HIS A 107 24.58 11.38 -33.79
N GLU A 108 23.86 11.24 -34.89
CA GLU A 108 23.65 12.31 -35.88
C GLU A 108 22.62 13.36 -35.41
N THR A 109 21.72 12.99 -34.49
CA THR A 109 20.59 13.85 -34.09
C THR A 109 20.58 14.26 -32.62
N LYS A 110 21.49 13.73 -31.78
CA LYS A 110 21.55 14.03 -30.34
C LYS A 110 21.73 15.52 -30.02
N ASP A 111 22.28 16.30 -30.95
CA ASP A 111 22.41 17.75 -30.78
C ASP A 111 21.04 18.45 -30.77
N LEU A 112 20.02 17.87 -31.39
CA LEU A 112 18.64 18.40 -31.36
C LEU A 112 18.02 18.35 -29.96
N TYR A 113 18.52 17.49 -29.06
CA TYR A 113 18.08 17.46 -27.66
C TYR A 113 18.48 18.73 -26.91
N GLU A 114 19.61 19.35 -27.28
CA GLU A 114 20.10 20.59 -26.67
C GLU A 114 19.38 21.85 -27.21
N VAL A 115 18.65 21.73 -28.32
CA VAL A 115 17.90 22.83 -28.96
C VAL A 115 16.46 22.84 -28.45
N ASP A 116 16.05 23.89 -27.73
CA ASP A 116 14.74 23.96 -27.09
C ASP A 116 13.57 23.75 -28.08
N GLU A 117 13.64 24.31 -29.29
CA GLU A 117 12.58 24.18 -30.30
C GLU A 117 12.47 22.76 -30.90
N ALA A 118 13.54 21.97 -30.86
CA ALA A 118 13.59 20.62 -31.43
C ALA A 118 13.60 19.50 -30.38
N ARG A 119 13.82 19.82 -29.10
CA ARG A 119 13.92 18.85 -28.01
C ARG A 119 12.72 17.91 -27.95
N ASP A 120 11.50 18.44 -28.01
CA ASP A 120 10.28 17.62 -27.95
C ASP A 120 10.12 16.69 -29.16
N SER A 121 10.49 17.17 -30.36
CA SER A 121 10.50 16.36 -31.58
C SER A 121 11.50 15.21 -31.46
N PHE A 122 12.72 15.52 -31.02
CA PHE A 122 13.74 14.53 -30.72
C PHE A 122 13.23 13.46 -29.74
N LEU A 123 12.70 13.88 -28.59
CA LEU A 123 12.22 12.96 -27.56
C LEU A 123 11.09 12.05 -28.08
N LYS A 124 10.08 12.59 -28.78
CA LYS A 124 8.97 11.79 -29.32
C LYS A 124 9.45 10.76 -30.35
N THR A 125 10.37 11.14 -31.22
CA THR A 125 10.96 10.21 -32.19
C THR A 125 11.75 9.12 -31.48
N PHE A 126 12.55 9.44 -30.46
CA PHE A 126 13.35 8.44 -29.72
C PHE A 126 12.53 7.56 -28.77
N ILE A 127 11.43 8.07 -28.21
CA ILE A 127 10.42 7.26 -27.52
C ILE A 127 9.86 6.21 -28.49
N THR A 128 9.36 6.66 -29.64
CA THR A 128 8.79 5.75 -30.66
C THR A 128 9.84 4.76 -31.15
N LEU A 129 11.06 5.21 -31.44
CA LEU A 129 12.15 4.32 -31.84
C LEU A 129 12.44 3.28 -30.74
N THR A 130 12.44 3.68 -29.47
CA THR A 130 12.65 2.76 -28.35
C THR A 130 11.51 1.74 -28.25
N GLU A 131 10.25 2.15 -28.40
CA GLU A 131 9.08 1.26 -28.34
C GLU A 131 9.10 0.18 -29.42
N TYR A 132 9.45 0.55 -30.66
CA TYR A 132 9.34 -0.36 -31.82
C TYR A 132 10.65 -1.05 -32.19
N GLN A 133 11.81 -0.52 -31.77
CA GLN A 133 13.14 -1.03 -32.12
C GLN A 133 13.95 -1.46 -30.89
N LEU A 134 13.30 -1.75 -29.75
CA LEU A 134 13.98 -2.12 -28.50
C LEU A 134 14.99 -3.27 -28.66
N ASP A 135 14.66 -4.28 -29.48
CA ASP A 135 15.54 -5.43 -29.77
C ASP A 135 16.74 -5.06 -30.65
N GLN A 136 16.76 -3.86 -31.23
CA GLN A 136 17.89 -3.31 -31.98
C GLN A 136 18.75 -2.36 -31.14
N LEU A 137 18.33 -2.04 -29.92
CA LEU A 137 19.13 -1.28 -28.99
C LEU A 137 20.10 -2.20 -28.25
N GLY A 138 21.39 -2.10 -28.61
CA GLY A 138 22.48 -2.72 -27.86
C GLY A 138 22.58 -2.17 -26.42
N LEU A 139 23.32 -2.87 -25.56
CA LEU A 139 23.41 -2.53 -24.12
C LEU A 139 23.91 -1.10 -23.87
N ALA A 140 24.95 -0.67 -24.60
CA ALA A 140 25.50 0.68 -24.47
C ALA A 140 24.49 1.77 -24.85
N MET A 141 23.66 1.53 -25.88
CA MET A 141 22.59 2.46 -26.26
C MET A 141 21.47 2.51 -25.24
N ARG A 142 21.11 1.37 -24.64
CA ARG A 142 20.12 1.34 -23.56
C ARG A 142 20.58 2.12 -22.34
N ASP A 143 21.85 1.95 -21.93
CA ASP A 143 22.46 2.73 -20.86
C ASP A 143 22.49 4.23 -21.19
N THR A 144 22.84 4.58 -22.43
CA THR A 144 22.85 5.97 -22.91
C THR A 144 21.45 6.60 -22.83
N PHE A 145 20.41 5.89 -23.31
CA PHE A 145 19.03 6.37 -23.24
C PHE A 145 18.56 6.47 -21.79
N PHE A 146 18.88 5.48 -20.95
CA PHE A 146 18.56 5.52 -19.53
C PHE A 146 19.23 6.73 -18.82
N SER A 147 20.49 7.01 -19.14
CA SER A 147 21.22 8.17 -18.60
C SER A 147 20.58 9.50 -19.00
N LEU A 148 20.12 9.64 -20.24
CA LEU A 148 19.35 10.81 -20.68
C LEU A 148 18.02 10.94 -19.93
N ILE A 149 17.26 9.86 -19.83
CA ILE A 149 16.00 9.81 -19.06
C ILE A 149 16.23 10.29 -17.62
N ARG A 150 17.28 9.78 -16.97
CA ARG A 150 17.63 10.17 -15.60
C ARG A 150 17.94 11.67 -15.48
N SER A 151 18.62 12.24 -16.47
CA SER A 151 18.98 13.68 -16.48
C SER A 151 17.78 14.62 -16.61
N MET A 152 16.69 14.17 -17.25
CA MET A 152 15.48 14.98 -17.48
C MET A 152 14.60 15.16 -16.23
N GLY A 153 14.75 14.32 -15.21
CA GLY A 153 13.77 14.26 -14.11
C GLY A 153 12.42 13.70 -14.56
N LEU A 154 11.37 13.89 -13.75
CA LEU A 154 10.03 13.37 -14.05
C LEU A 154 9.23 14.32 -14.96
N SER A 155 8.94 13.90 -16.18
CA SER A 155 8.08 14.59 -17.14
C SER A 155 7.18 13.59 -17.87
N ASP A 156 6.26 14.06 -18.73
CA ASP A 156 5.47 13.15 -19.59
C ASP A 156 6.40 12.31 -20.47
N LEU A 157 7.32 12.97 -21.18
CA LEU A 157 8.20 12.34 -22.16
C LEU A 157 9.25 11.43 -21.49
N SER A 158 9.82 11.83 -20.35
CA SER A 158 10.81 10.97 -19.66
C SER A 158 10.16 9.72 -19.08
N LEU A 159 8.93 9.81 -18.57
CA LEU A 159 8.16 8.67 -18.10
C LEU A 159 7.78 7.73 -19.25
N GLU A 160 7.28 8.26 -20.36
CA GLU A 160 6.97 7.48 -21.57
C GLU A 160 8.22 6.78 -22.12
N TRP A 161 9.34 7.49 -22.21
CA TRP A 161 10.58 6.91 -22.69
C TRP A 161 11.09 5.79 -21.77
N PHE A 162 11.00 5.98 -20.46
CA PHE A 162 11.38 4.94 -19.52
C PHE A 162 10.46 3.73 -19.59
N ILE A 163 9.14 3.93 -19.77
CA ILE A 163 8.18 2.84 -19.99
C ILE A 163 8.55 2.06 -21.26
N ALA A 164 8.87 2.75 -22.36
CA ALA A 164 9.30 2.11 -23.60
C ALA A 164 10.59 1.30 -23.40
N LEU A 165 11.61 1.93 -22.83
CA LEU A 165 12.94 1.35 -22.63
C LEU A 165 12.91 0.13 -21.70
N SER A 166 12.08 0.20 -20.65
CA SER A 166 11.98 -0.85 -19.63
C SER A 166 10.90 -1.90 -19.93
N VAL A 167 10.18 -1.80 -21.05
CA VAL A 167 8.97 -2.60 -21.32
C VAL A 167 8.01 -2.56 -20.13
N ASN A 168 7.61 -1.35 -19.74
CA ASN A 168 6.76 -1.09 -18.60
C ASN A 168 7.32 -1.66 -17.28
N GLY A 169 8.64 -1.57 -17.07
CA GLY A 169 9.33 -2.09 -15.89
C GLY A 169 9.60 -3.60 -15.91
N ASP A 170 9.23 -4.32 -16.97
CA ASP A 170 9.50 -5.76 -17.10
C ASP A 170 10.99 -6.05 -17.30
N LYS A 171 11.68 -5.30 -18.16
CA LYS A 171 13.06 -5.55 -18.57
C LYS A 171 13.96 -4.35 -18.32
N VAL A 172 14.98 -4.52 -17.48
CA VAL A 172 15.94 -3.45 -17.13
C VAL A 172 17.34 -3.70 -17.68
N THR A 173 17.45 -4.56 -18.70
CA THR A 173 18.74 -4.98 -19.25
C THR A 173 19.53 -3.81 -19.82
N GLY A 174 20.77 -3.64 -19.35
CA GLY A 174 21.66 -2.52 -19.70
C GLY A 174 21.72 -1.41 -18.65
N PHE A 175 20.85 -1.42 -17.64
CA PHE A 175 20.82 -0.44 -16.54
C PHE A 175 20.28 -1.09 -15.24
N GLU A 176 20.57 -2.37 -15.05
CA GLU A 176 20.01 -3.25 -14.00
C GLU A 176 20.28 -2.74 -12.59
N TYR A 177 21.41 -2.06 -12.37
CA TYR A 177 21.81 -1.60 -11.03
C TYR A 177 21.41 -0.15 -10.74
N ASP A 178 20.92 0.59 -11.73
CA ASP A 178 20.62 2.02 -11.59
C ASP A 178 19.13 2.34 -11.75
N PHE A 179 18.32 1.47 -12.37
CA PHE A 179 16.90 1.76 -12.64
C PHE A 179 16.09 2.09 -11.38
N MET A 180 16.38 1.41 -10.27
CA MET A 180 15.63 1.60 -9.03
C MET A 180 15.95 2.94 -8.38
N SER A 181 17.17 3.46 -8.56
CA SER A 181 17.53 4.81 -8.10
C SER A 181 16.67 5.89 -8.78
N LEU A 182 16.41 5.76 -10.09
CA LEU A 182 15.52 6.65 -10.84
C LEU A 182 14.09 6.54 -10.34
N GLN A 183 13.56 5.31 -10.22
CA GLN A 183 12.19 5.09 -9.74
C GLN A 183 11.99 5.61 -8.32
N LEU A 184 12.97 5.44 -7.43
CA LEU A 184 12.94 6.00 -6.08
C LEU A 184 12.90 7.53 -6.06
N ASN A 185 13.67 8.19 -6.93
CA ASN A 185 13.65 9.65 -7.05
C ASN A 185 12.27 10.13 -7.51
N TRP A 186 11.69 9.49 -8.53
CA TRP A 186 10.33 9.79 -8.98
C TRP A 186 9.29 9.47 -7.91
N LEU A 187 9.45 8.37 -7.16
CA LEU A 187 8.54 7.98 -6.10
C LEU A 187 8.51 9.05 -4.99
N ARG A 188 9.68 9.56 -4.58
CA ARG A 188 9.78 10.66 -3.60
C ARG A 188 9.10 11.93 -4.11
N GLU A 189 9.26 12.25 -5.39
CA GLU A 189 8.64 13.43 -6.00
C GLU A 189 7.11 13.31 -6.06
N VAL A 190 6.57 12.17 -6.48
CA VAL A 190 5.11 12.00 -6.63
C VAL A 190 4.38 11.79 -5.31
N LEU A 191 5.08 11.34 -4.27
CA LEU A 191 4.52 11.12 -2.93
C LEU A 191 4.72 12.32 -1.99
N ASP A 192 5.40 13.38 -2.44
CA ASP A 192 5.66 14.59 -1.67
C ASP A 192 4.39 15.13 -1.02
N LEU A 193 4.43 15.32 0.30
CA LEU A 193 3.29 15.76 1.09
C LEU A 193 3.01 17.25 0.95
N ASN A 194 4.01 18.04 0.50
CA ASN A 194 3.91 19.49 0.38
C ASN A 194 3.36 19.96 -0.96
N LYS A 195 3.17 19.04 -1.91
CA LYS A 195 2.70 19.33 -3.27
C LYS A 195 1.27 18.85 -3.49
N VAL A 196 0.60 19.48 -4.45
CA VAL A 196 -0.64 18.93 -5.02
C VAL A 196 -0.31 17.57 -5.66
N ASP A 197 -1.27 16.65 -5.63
CA ASP A 197 -1.05 15.30 -6.12
C ASP A 197 -0.52 15.31 -7.55
N HIS A 198 0.65 14.69 -7.72
CA HIS A 198 1.36 14.70 -8.99
C HIS A 198 0.59 13.87 -10.02
N ARG A 199 0.35 14.40 -11.22
CA ARG A 199 -0.42 13.72 -12.28
C ARG A 199 0.09 12.30 -12.61
N HIS A 200 1.39 12.08 -12.44
CA HIS A 200 2.05 10.78 -12.69
C HIS A 200 2.10 9.83 -11.51
N ALA A 201 1.56 10.20 -10.34
CA ALA A 201 1.72 9.43 -9.10
C ALA A 201 1.28 7.98 -9.24
N ILE A 202 0.08 7.75 -9.78
CA ILE A 202 -0.45 6.40 -10.01
C ILE A 202 0.46 5.62 -10.95
N ARG A 203 0.92 6.25 -12.05
CA ARG A 203 1.73 5.56 -13.06
C ARG A 203 3.09 5.17 -12.52
N VAL A 204 3.74 6.04 -11.75
CA VAL A 204 5.02 5.75 -11.09
C VAL A 204 4.88 4.64 -10.04
N LEU A 205 3.80 4.64 -9.26
CA LEU A 205 3.51 3.56 -8.30
C LEU A 205 3.34 2.22 -9.01
N GLN A 206 2.55 2.16 -10.09
CA GLN A 206 2.34 0.94 -10.87
C GLN A 206 3.63 0.46 -11.57
N LEU A 207 4.45 1.39 -12.05
CA LEU A 207 5.73 1.05 -12.67
C LEU A 207 6.72 0.47 -11.64
N THR A 208 6.74 1.01 -10.43
CA THR A 208 7.53 0.49 -9.31
C THR A 208 7.04 -0.91 -8.89
N GLN A 209 5.72 -1.12 -8.83
CA GLN A 209 5.13 -2.44 -8.58
C GLN A 209 5.60 -3.47 -9.61
N GLN A 210 5.52 -3.13 -10.90
CA GLN A 210 5.93 -4.04 -11.97
C GLN A 210 7.43 -4.33 -11.91
N ALA A 211 8.27 -3.32 -11.67
CA ALA A 211 9.72 -3.51 -11.60
C ALA A 211 10.14 -4.39 -10.41
N ILE A 212 9.52 -4.25 -9.24
CA ILE A 212 9.78 -5.16 -8.11
C ILE A 212 9.37 -6.59 -8.44
N LYS A 213 8.23 -6.77 -9.10
CA LYS A 213 7.71 -8.09 -9.46
C LYS A 213 8.63 -8.87 -10.39
N THR A 214 9.28 -8.21 -11.35
CA THR A 214 10.07 -8.88 -12.40
C THR A 214 11.57 -8.78 -12.19
N ASN A 215 12.04 -7.77 -11.46
CA ASN A 215 13.46 -7.46 -11.31
C ASN A 215 13.94 -7.47 -9.86
N ALA A 216 13.25 -8.18 -8.96
CA ALA A 216 13.60 -8.29 -7.53
C ALA A 216 15.08 -8.63 -7.26
N GLY A 217 15.70 -9.43 -8.12
CA GLY A 217 17.11 -9.85 -7.98
C GLY A 217 18.13 -8.72 -8.11
N PHE A 218 17.75 -7.58 -8.71
CA PHE A 218 18.62 -6.41 -8.87
C PHE A 218 18.34 -5.30 -7.85
N ILE A 219 17.31 -5.46 -7.02
CA ILE A 219 16.89 -4.42 -6.08
C ILE A 219 17.50 -4.72 -4.71
N THR A 220 18.20 -3.73 -4.16
CA THR A 220 18.87 -3.85 -2.87
C THR A 220 17.89 -3.72 -1.70
N ASN A 221 18.27 -4.29 -0.55
CA ASN A 221 17.48 -4.15 0.68
C ASN A 221 17.32 -2.67 1.11
N LYS A 222 18.32 -1.83 0.83
CA LYS A 222 18.26 -0.39 1.12
C LYS A 222 17.20 0.31 0.28
N GLU A 223 17.09 -0.05 -0.99
CA GLU A 223 16.06 0.53 -1.86
C GLU A 223 14.67 0.09 -1.42
N ILE A 224 14.48 -1.18 -1.05
CA ILE A 224 13.21 -1.64 -0.46
C ILE A 224 12.91 -0.89 0.85
N ASP A 225 13.92 -0.66 1.70
CA ASP A 225 13.80 0.12 2.94
C ASP A 225 13.24 1.52 2.69
N ASP A 226 13.81 2.21 1.69
CA ASP A 226 13.38 3.54 1.26
C ASP A 226 11.95 3.51 0.69
N ILE A 227 11.60 2.54 -0.16
CA ILE A 227 10.24 2.42 -0.72
C ILE A 227 9.23 2.21 0.41
N VAL A 228 9.46 1.23 1.29
CA VAL A 228 8.53 0.92 2.39
C VAL A 228 8.36 2.14 3.30
N HIS A 229 9.45 2.84 3.62
CA HIS A 229 9.38 4.04 4.46
C HIS A 229 8.57 5.17 3.80
N ASN A 230 8.85 5.51 2.54
CA ASN A 230 8.12 6.57 1.83
C ASN A 230 6.62 6.26 1.71
N ILE A 231 6.28 5.01 1.39
CA ILE A 231 4.89 4.56 1.28
C ILE A 231 4.17 4.61 2.63
N CYS A 232 4.80 4.09 3.68
CA CYS A 232 4.20 4.09 5.01
C CYS A 232 4.02 5.52 5.55
N LEU A 233 5.01 6.39 5.35
CA LEU A 233 4.94 7.80 5.71
C LEU A 233 3.79 8.50 4.97
N ARG A 234 3.66 8.27 3.66
CA ARG A 234 2.57 8.84 2.84
C ARG A 234 1.20 8.43 3.39
N ILE A 235 0.96 7.13 3.57
CA ILE A 235 -0.32 6.62 4.07
C ILE A 235 -0.64 7.20 5.45
N CYS A 236 0.33 7.22 6.36
CA CYS A 236 0.12 7.72 7.72
C CYS A 236 -0.19 9.22 7.78
N ARG A 237 0.33 10.00 6.83
CA ARG A 237 0.17 11.46 6.76
C ARG A 237 -1.08 11.89 6.00
N LYS A 238 -1.31 11.27 4.85
CA LYS A 238 -2.36 11.66 3.89
C LYS A 238 -2.96 10.40 3.28
N ALA A 239 -3.95 9.85 3.97
CA ALA A 239 -4.76 8.75 3.45
C ALA A 239 -5.79 9.28 2.44
N ASP A 240 -5.47 9.16 1.16
CA ASP A 240 -6.25 9.67 0.03
C ASP A 240 -6.41 8.63 -1.10
N HIS A 241 -6.70 9.08 -2.32
CA HIS A 241 -6.88 8.24 -3.50
C HIS A 241 -5.63 7.42 -3.89
N LEU A 242 -4.42 7.83 -3.48
CA LEU A 242 -3.18 7.08 -3.73
C LEU A 242 -2.97 5.93 -2.75
N THR A 243 -3.68 5.93 -1.60
CA THR A 243 -3.57 4.90 -0.55
C THR A 243 -3.75 3.50 -1.10
N TYR A 244 -4.67 3.31 -2.05
CA TYR A 244 -4.94 2.00 -2.63
C TYR A 244 -3.70 1.45 -3.37
N GLU A 245 -3.11 2.24 -4.27
CA GLU A 245 -1.90 1.85 -5.03
C GLU A 245 -0.68 1.69 -4.10
N CYS A 246 -0.59 2.51 -3.06
CA CYS A 246 0.42 2.38 -2.02
C CYS A 246 0.32 1.04 -1.28
N LEU A 247 -0.88 0.60 -0.90
CA LEU A 247 -1.10 -0.70 -0.26
C LEU A 247 -0.80 -1.87 -1.21
N LEU A 248 -1.15 -1.75 -2.51
CA LEU A 248 -0.79 -2.75 -3.50
C LEU A 248 0.73 -2.92 -3.63
N LEU A 249 1.46 -1.80 -3.64
CA LEU A 249 2.92 -1.81 -3.67
C LEU A 249 3.52 -2.52 -2.44
N LEU A 250 2.99 -2.28 -1.24
CA LEU A 250 3.42 -3.02 -0.04
C LEU A 250 3.15 -4.53 -0.17
N GLY A 251 2.00 -4.91 -0.73
CA GLY A 251 1.68 -6.32 -1.01
C GLY A 251 2.64 -6.97 -2.01
N ILE A 252 3.02 -6.25 -3.07
CA ILE A 252 4.03 -6.72 -4.04
C ILE A 252 5.38 -6.92 -3.37
N ILE A 253 5.81 -5.99 -2.51
CA ILE A 253 7.08 -6.12 -1.77
C ILE A 253 7.06 -7.34 -0.85
N LEU A 254 5.94 -7.60 -0.16
CA LEU A 254 5.81 -8.80 0.68
C LEU A 254 5.92 -10.11 -0.12
N LYS A 255 5.43 -10.10 -1.37
CA LYS A 255 5.38 -11.30 -2.21
C LYS A 255 6.70 -11.58 -2.95
N TYR A 256 7.38 -10.54 -3.42
CA TYR A 256 8.55 -10.66 -4.31
C TYR A 256 9.85 -10.14 -3.69
N GLY A 257 9.77 -9.37 -2.61
CA GLY A 257 10.92 -8.82 -1.90
C GLY A 257 10.99 -9.30 -0.46
N ARG A 258 11.73 -8.55 0.36
CA ARG A 258 11.84 -8.77 1.80
C ARG A 258 11.64 -7.45 2.53
N ILE A 259 10.67 -7.41 3.44
CA ILE A 259 10.50 -6.24 4.33
C ILE A 259 11.68 -6.18 5.30
N PRO A 260 12.41 -5.05 5.38
CA PRO A 260 13.47 -4.87 6.37
C PRO A 260 12.90 -4.92 7.79
N ASP A 261 13.59 -5.61 8.70
CA ASP A 261 13.17 -5.76 10.09
C ASP A 261 13.01 -4.40 10.80
N THR A 262 13.85 -3.44 10.42
CA THR A 262 13.82 -2.03 10.86
C THR A 262 12.52 -1.32 10.50
N LYS A 263 11.81 -1.75 9.45
CA LYS A 263 10.56 -1.15 8.98
C LYS A 263 9.32 -1.96 9.33
N LEU A 264 9.48 -3.07 10.03
CA LEU A 264 8.35 -3.93 10.36
C LEU A 264 7.31 -3.19 11.23
N LEU A 265 7.77 -2.42 12.23
CA LEU A 265 6.87 -1.71 13.12
C LEU A 265 6.11 -0.57 12.42
N ILE A 266 6.82 0.23 11.60
CA ILE A 266 6.18 1.30 10.82
C ILE A 266 5.11 0.70 9.89
N LEU A 267 5.41 -0.40 9.18
CA LEU A 267 4.43 -1.11 8.35
C LEU A 267 3.21 -1.56 9.15
N ILE A 268 3.40 -2.19 10.32
CA ILE A 268 2.29 -2.64 11.18
C ILE A 268 1.42 -1.45 11.59
N THR A 269 2.02 -0.38 12.11
CA THR A 269 1.26 0.80 12.57
C THR A 269 0.52 1.48 11.42
N THR A 270 1.14 1.59 10.24
CA THR A 270 0.50 2.12 9.03
C THR A 270 -0.72 1.29 8.65
N LEU A 271 -0.59 -0.03 8.51
CA LEU A 271 -1.71 -0.91 8.15
C LEU A 271 -2.83 -0.84 9.18
N CYS A 272 -2.51 -0.90 10.47
CA CYS A 272 -3.49 -0.78 11.55
C CYS A 272 -4.26 0.56 11.49
N SER A 273 -3.58 1.66 11.14
CA SER A 273 -4.21 2.99 11.09
C SER A 273 -5.30 3.14 10.02
N VAL A 274 -5.29 2.29 8.99
CA VAL A 274 -6.19 2.40 7.83
C VAL A 274 -7.12 1.19 7.66
N MET A 275 -7.03 0.19 8.51
CA MET A 275 -7.73 -1.09 8.34
C MET A 275 -9.24 -1.01 8.57
N ASN A 276 -9.71 -0.04 9.37
CA ASN A 276 -11.13 0.18 9.64
C ASN A 276 -11.79 1.18 8.68
N GLU A 277 -11.07 1.63 7.64
CA GLU A 277 -11.60 2.52 6.63
C GLU A 277 -12.37 1.75 5.55
N GLN A 278 -13.56 2.24 5.18
CA GLN A 278 -14.44 1.54 4.23
C GLN A 278 -13.81 1.40 2.83
N LYS A 279 -12.98 2.36 2.41
CA LYS A 279 -12.42 2.43 1.05
C LYS A 279 -11.29 1.44 0.80
N TRP A 280 -10.42 1.22 1.78
CA TRP A 280 -9.18 0.45 1.61
C TRP A 280 -8.89 -0.52 2.76
N GLY A 281 -9.78 -0.65 3.75
CA GLY A 281 -9.60 -1.56 4.88
C GLY A 281 -9.46 -3.03 4.49
N SER A 282 -10.20 -3.48 3.47
CA SER A 282 -10.07 -4.84 2.93
C SER A 282 -8.69 -5.07 2.28
N THR A 283 -8.19 -4.09 1.53
CA THR A 283 -6.85 -4.13 0.94
C THR A 283 -5.78 -4.14 2.02
N ALA A 284 -5.88 -3.27 3.02
CA ALA A 284 -4.95 -3.21 4.14
C ALA A 284 -4.94 -4.51 4.95
N TRP A 285 -6.10 -5.11 5.19
CA TRP A 285 -6.22 -6.42 5.84
C TRP A 285 -5.55 -7.52 5.02
N ASN A 286 -5.70 -7.55 3.70
CA ASN A 286 -5.03 -8.55 2.86
C ASN A 286 -3.50 -8.46 2.98
N VAL A 287 -2.95 -7.23 2.96
CA VAL A 287 -1.50 -7.00 3.16
C VAL A 287 -1.07 -7.44 4.57
N MET A 288 -1.84 -7.10 5.60
CA MET A 288 -1.57 -7.53 6.98
C MET A 288 -1.65 -9.05 7.14
N ARG A 289 -2.63 -9.70 6.50
CA ARG A 289 -2.80 -11.16 6.53
C ARG A 289 -1.62 -11.85 5.86
N ASP A 290 -1.15 -11.35 4.72
CA ASP A 290 0.02 -11.90 4.03
C ASP A 290 1.28 -11.72 4.90
N LEU A 291 1.44 -10.57 5.56
CA LEU A 291 2.51 -10.33 6.53
C LEU A 291 2.43 -11.30 7.72
N LEU A 292 1.24 -11.50 8.30
CA LEU A 292 0.99 -12.42 9.40
C LEU A 292 1.18 -13.89 9.01
N GLY A 293 0.92 -14.26 7.76
CA GLY A 293 1.14 -15.59 7.21
C GLY A 293 2.61 -15.89 6.88
N SER A 294 3.45 -14.86 6.79
CA SER A 294 4.89 -14.97 6.50
C SER A 294 5.72 -15.40 7.73
N HIS A 295 7.05 -15.47 7.57
CA HIS A 295 7.98 -15.72 8.68
C HIS A 295 7.95 -14.62 9.77
N TYR A 296 7.35 -13.46 9.50
CA TYR A 296 7.17 -12.40 10.50
C TYR A 296 5.99 -12.64 11.45
N GLY A 297 5.10 -13.61 11.19
CA GLY A 297 3.80 -13.74 11.84
C GLY A 297 3.81 -13.62 13.37
N HIS A 298 4.62 -14.41 14.05
CA HIS A 298 4.73 -14.35 15.52
C HIS A 298 5.34 -13.04 16.01
N ASN A 299 6.30 -12.47 15.28
CA ASN A 299 6.91 -11.20 15.64
C ASN A 299 5.91 -10.05 15.47
N VAL A 300 5.08 -10.07 14.42
CA VAL A 300 4.00 -9.09 14.21
C VAL A 300 2.97 -9.16 15.33
N ILE A 301 2.54 -10.35 15.74
CA ILE A 301 1.66 -10.52 16.90
C ILE A 301 2.31 -9.94 18.15
N LYS A 302 3.58 -10.28 18.44
CA LYS A 302 4.31 -9.76 19.59
C LYS A 302 4.38 -8.23 19.59
N LEU A 303 4.73 -7.62 18.45
CA LEU A 303 4.81 -6.17 18.29
C LEU A 303 3.45 -5.50 18.51
N MET A 304 2.36 -6.08 17.99
CA MET A 304 1.02 -5.57 18.26
C MET A 304 0.63 -5.68 19.75
N LEU A 305 0.99 -6.78 20.43
CA LEU A 305 0.75 -6.91 21.87
C LEU A 305 1.56 -5.88 22.67
N ASP A 306 2.82 -5.64 22.29
CA ASP A 306 3.67 -4.64 22.92
C ASP A 306 3.15 -3.20 22.67
N LEU A 307 2.60 -2.91 21.47
CA LEU A 307 1.90 -1.64 21.18
C LEU A 307 0.68 -1.44 22.08
N LEU A 308 -0.09 -2.50 22.36
CA LEU A 308 -1.26 -2.40 23.25
C LEU A 308 -0.87 -2.21 24.71
N LYS A 309 0.24 -2.83 25.17
CA LYS A 309 0.78 -2.59 26.52
C LYS A 309 1.23 -1.14 26.71
N ASP A 310 1.86 -0.56 25.69
CA ASP A 310 2.38 0.81 25.71
C ASP A 310 1.39 1.81 25.07
N SER A 311 0.09 1.58 25.29
CA SER A 311 -0.99 2.35 24.66
C SER A 311 -0.92 3.86 24.93
N ALA A 312 -0.40 4.27 26.08
CA ALA A 312 -0.23 5.67 26.46
C ALA A 312 0.71 6.44 25.52
N ASN A 313 1.67 5.76 24.91
CA ASN A 313 2.63 6.34 23.97
C ASN A 313 2.20 6.17 22.51
N CYS A 314 1.02 5.59 22.24
CA CYS A 314 0.56 5.39 20.88
C CYS A 314 -0.03 6.69 20.30
N PRO A 315 0.47 7.20 19.16
CA PRO A 315 0.10 8.52 18.65
C PRO A 315 -1.33 8.60 18.10
N LYS A 316 -1.93 7.45 17.72
CA LYS A 316 -3.23 7.40 17.05
C LYS A 316 -4.08 6.26 17.58
N ILE A 317 -5.28 6.58 18.07
CA ILE A 317 -6.27 5.60 18.56
C ILE A 317 -6.56 4.54 17.48
N GLN A 318 -6.61 4.93 16.21
CA GLN A 318 -6.86 4.01 15.09
C GLN A 318 -5.84 2.87 15.02
N VAL A 319 -4.58 3.11 15.43
CA VAL A 319 -3.55 2.07 15.46
C VAL A 319 -3.86 1.02 16.52
N LEU A 320 -4.33 1.43 17.70
CA LEU A 320 -4.71 0.50 18.77
C LEU A 320 -5.94 -0.33 18.37
N VAL A 321 -6.95 0.33 17.80
CA VAL A 321 -8.15 -0.33 17.27
C VAL A 321 -7.75 -1.34 16.19
N GLY A 322 -6.91 -0.93 15.24
CA GLY A 322 -6.39 -1.82 14.19
C GLY A 322 -5.58 -2.99 14.75
N ALA A 323 -4.72 -2.77 15.75
CA ALA A 323 -3.95 -3.85 16.37
C ALA A 323 -4.88 -4.90 17.02
N ILE A 324 -5.91 -4.48 17.75
CA ILE A 324 -6.91 -5.39 18.33
C ILE A 324 -7.65 -6.12 17.22
N TYR A 325 -8.09 -5.42 16.18
CA TYR A 325 -8.73 -6.01 15.00
C TYR A 325 -7.87 -7.11 14.38
N CYS A 326 -6.59 -6.85 14.13
CA CYS A 326 -5.66 -7.81 13.57
C CYS A 326 -5.56 -9.05 14.45
N ILE A 327 -5.37 -8.86 15.76
CA ILE A 327 -5.17 -9.95 16.72
C ILE A 327 -6.38 -10.88 16.75
N HIS A 328 -7.60 -10.35 16.96
CA HIS A 328 -8.78 -11.23 17.04
C HIS A 328 -9.16 -11.84 15.69
N THR A 329 -8.95 -11.10 14.59
CA THR A 329 -9.25 -11.61 13.25
C THR A 329 -8.28 -12.74 12.88
N ALA A 330 -6.98 -12.58 13.17
CA ALA A 330 -5.97 -13.57 12.84
C ALA A 330 -5.95 -14.81 13.75
N LEU A 331 -6.33 -14.68 15.02
CA LEU A 331 -6.19 -15.78 15.99
C LEU A 331 -7.47 -16.61 16.17
N TRP A 332 -8.65 -15.99 16.22
CA TRP A 332 -9.88 -16.70 16.61
C TRP A 332 -11.14 -16.25 15.88
N SER A 333 -11.00 -15.67 14.68
CA SER A 333 -12.13 -15.41 13.79
C SER A 333 -12.25 -16.49 12.70
N GLN A 334 -13.28 -16.36 11.85
CA GLN A 334 -13.43 -17.20 10.64
C GLN A 334 -12.29 -17.02 9.64
N GLN A 335 -11.51 -15.94 9.75
CA GLN A 335 -10.33 -15.64 8.94
C GLN A 335 -9.02 -15.92 9.68
N ASN A 336 -9.03 -16.89 10.61
CA ASN A 336 -7.84 -17.22 11.37
C ASN A 336 -6.70 -17.73 10.48
N ILE A 337 -5.47 -17.52 10.94
CA ILE A 337 -4.26 -17.91 10.22
C ILE A 337 -3.66 -19.11 10.96
N GLY A 338 -3.81 -20.30 10.38
CA GLY A 338 -3.58 -21.57 11.07
C GLY A 338 -2.15 -21.83 11.57
N ASN A 339 -1.14 -21.13 11.04
CA ASN A 339 0.25 -21.23 11.50
C ASN A 339 0.55 -20.34 12.73
N LEU A 340 -0.33 -19.40 13.07
CA LEU A 340 -0.15 -18.53 14.23
C LEU A 340 -0.59 -19.24 15.51
N ARG A 341 0.29 -19.19 16.51
CA ARG A 341 0.03 -19.74 17.85
C ARG A 341 0.14 -18.62 18.86
N CYS A 342 -1.00 -18.11 19.32
CA CYS A 342 -1.09 -17.21 20.45
C CYS A 342 -2.40 -17.51 21.19
N HIS A 343 -2.28 -17.96 22.44
CA HIS A 343 -3.45 -18.32 23.23
C HIS A 343 -4.21 -17.05 23.68
N PRO A 344 -5.56 -17.06 23.74
CA PRO A 344 -6.32 -15.89 24.18
C PRO A 344 -5.89 -15.35 25.55
N SER A 345 -5.52 -16.20 26.50
CA SER A 345 -5.01 -15.77 27.82
C SER A 345 -3.69 -15.00 27.75
N VAL A 346 -2.94 -15.10 26.66
CA VAL A 346 -1.74 -14.30 26.40
C VAL A 346 -2.11 -12.97 25.76
N ALA A 347 -3.03 -12.98 24.78
CA ALA A 347 -3.37 -11.80 24.00
C ALA A 347 -4.28 -10.81 24.77
N LEU A 348 -5.34 -11.31 25.40
CA LEU A 348 -6.40 -10.51 26.04
C LEU A 348 -5.88 -9.54 27.12
N PRO A 349 -4.98 -9.93 28.04
CA PRO A 349 -4.49 -9.01 29.08
C PRO A 349 -3.85 -7.73 28.53
N ASN A 350 -3.23 -7.78 27.35
CA ASN A 350 -2.58 -6.62 26.75
C ASN A 350 -3.57 -5.59 26.22
N MET A 351 -4.83 -5.98 26.01
CA MET A 351 -5.88 -5.06 25.60
C MET A 351 -6.34 -4.15 26.75
N LEU A 352 -6.13 -4.58 28.00
CA LEU A 352 -6.57 -3.87 29.20
C LEU A 352 -6.00 -2.44 29.31
N PRO A 353 -4.68 -2.20 29.22
CA PRO A 353 -4.14 -0.84 29.20
C PRO A 353 -4.56 -0.05 27.95
N ALA A 354 -4.82 -0.70 26.82
CA ALA A 354 -5.27 -0.02 25.60
C ALA A 354 -6.68 0.57 25.72
N MET A 355 -7.56 -0.05 26.52
CA MET A 355 -8.94 0.43 26.72
C MET A 355 -9.02 1.84 27.29
N GLU A 356 -8.01 2.28 28.03
CA GLU A 356 -7.95 3.64 28.59
C GLU A 356 -7.80 4.72 27.51
N ALA A 357 -7.34 4.36 26.31
CA ALA A 357 -7.13 5.31 25.22
C ALA A 357 -8.44 5.88 24.64
N GLY A 358 -9.56 5.17 24.76
CA GLY A 358 -10.85 5.71 24.35
C GLY A 358 -11.94 4.68 24.01
N PRO A 359 -13.17 5.17 23.76
CA PRO A 359 -14.33 4.33 23.52
C PRO A 359 -14.22 3.47 22.26
N GLU A 360 -13.50 3.92 21.22
CA GLU A 360 -13.26 3.16 20.00
C GLU A 360 -12.48 1.87 20.29
N VAL A 361 -11.49 1.94 21.18
CA VAL A 361 -10.69 0.78 21.59
C VAL A 361 -11.54 -0.20 22.37
N VAL A 362 -12.31 0.27 23.36
CA VAL A 362 -13.23 -0.59 24.11
C VAL A 362 -14.21 -1.29 23.19
N ASN A 363 -14.77 -0.57 22.21
CA ASN A 363 -15.69 -1.16 21.25
C ASN A 363 -15.06 -2.35 20.50
N GLU A 364 -13.82 -2.20 20.06
CA GLU A 364 -13.10 -3.26 19.36
C GLU A 364 -12.73 -4.44 20.28
N VAL A 365 -12.40 -4.18 21.55
CA VAL A 365 -12.20 -5.23 22.56
C VAL A 365 -13.49 -6.04 22.78
N LEU A 366 -14.64 -5.38 22.87
CA LEU A 366 -15.93 -6.08 23.02
C LEU A 366 -16.25 -6.94 21.79
N ILE A 367 -15.90 -6.49 20.59
CA ILE A 367 -16.00 -7.29 19.36
C ILE A 367 -15.06 -8.50 19.41
N ALA A 368 -13.82 -8.30 19.88
CA ALA A 368 -12.83 -9.37 20.05
C ALA A 368 -13.33 -10.47 20.99
N ILE A 369 -13.90 -10.08 22.13
CA ILE A 369 -14.51 -11.00 23.12
C ILE A 369 -15.69 -11.73 22.50
N ARG A 370 -16.62 -11.01 21.85
CA ARG A 370 -17.79 -11.63 21.19
C ARG A 370 -17.39 -12.71 20.20
N ARG A 371 -16.40 -12.41 19.35
CA ARG A 371 -15.88 -13.36 18.36
C ARG A 371 -15.26 -14.59 19.02
N LEU A 372 -14.50 -14.39 20.10
CA LEU A 372 -13.89 -15.48 20.85
C LEU A 372 -14.93 -16.41 21.48
N LEU A 373 -15.97 -15.84 22.10
CA LEU A 373 -17.07 -16.60 22.71
C LEU A 373 -17.82 -17.42 21.65
N ASN A 374 -18.11 -16.83 20.49
CA ASN A 374 -18.77 -17.53 19.39
C ASN A 374 -17.92 -18.64 18.79
N ALA A 375 -16.60 -18.44 18.68
CA ALA A 375 -15.69 -19.40 18.06
C ALA A 375 -15.33 -20.57 18.99
N SER A 376 -15.14 -20.29 20.29
CA SER A 376 -14.49 -21.24 21.21
C SER A 376 -15.07 -21.25 22.62
N GLY A 377 -16.19 -20.55 22.88
CA GLY A 377 -16.75 -20.37 24.23
C GLY A 377 -16.84 -21.66 25.05
N LYS A 378 -17.33 -22.75 24.46
CA LYS A 378 -17.48 -24.05 25.14
C LYS A 378 -16.17 -24.73 25.55
N ASN A 379 -15.06 -24.37 24.88
CA ASN A 379 -13.75 -24.99 25.06
C ASN A 379 -12.70 -24.01 25.60
N LEU A 380 -13.13 -22.85 26.11
CA LEU A 380 -12.23 -21.84 26.66
C LEU A 380 -11.65 -22.29 28.01
N GLN A 381 -10.33 -22.16 28.15
CA GLN A 381 -9.63 -22.42 29.41
C GLN A 381 -9.98 -21.39 30.49
N GLN A 382 -9.89 -21.81 31.75
CA GLN A 382 -10.20 -20.97 32.93
C GLN A 382 -9.45 -19.63 32.95
N LEU A 383 -8.17 -19.62 32.55
CA LEU A 383 -7.39 -18.37 32.48
C LEU A 383 -7.92 -17.40 31.42
N SER A 384 -8.42 -17.89 30.29
CA SER A 384 -9.04 -17.04 29.27
C SER A 384 -10.33 -16.42 29.79
N TRP A 385 -11.14 -17.19 30.54
CA TRP A 385 -12.34 -16.68 31.20
C TRP A 385 -12.03 -15.57 32.21
N HIS A 386 -10.99 -15.75 33.04
CA HIS A 386 -10.54 -14.73 33.96
C HIS A 386 -10.18 -13.42 33.24
N CYS A 387 -9.44 -13.50 32.13
CA CYS A 387 -9.08 -12.34 31.32
C CYS A 387 -10.31 -11.65 30.71
N ILE A 388 -11.29 -12.43 30.22
CA ILE A 388 -12.54 -11.89 29.66
C ILE A 388 -13.31 -11.11 30.73
N LEU A 389 -13.50 -11.67 31.93
CA LEU A 389 -14.21 -10.99 33.02
C LEU A 389 -13.49 -9.71 33.46
N GLN A 390 -12.15 -9.72 33.51
CA GLN A 390 -11.37 -8.51 33.80
C GLN A 390 -11.59 -7.40 32.75
N LEU A 391 -11.58 -7.75 31.45
CA LEU A 391 -11.84 -6.80 30.38
C LEU A 391 -13.27 -6.26 30.44
N LEU A 392 -14.29 -7.09 30.71
CA LEU A 392 -15.67 -6.64 30.86
C LEU A 392 -15.86 -5.72 32.06
N LYS A 393 -15.23 -6.05 33.21
CA LYS A 393 -15.24 -5.20 34.40
C LYS A 393 -14.60 -3.84 34.13
N GLN A 394 -13.44 -3.82 33.45
CA GLN A 394 -12.78 -2.57 33.07
C GLN A 394 -13.63 -1.77 32.08
N ALA A 395 -14.28 -2.41 31.11
CA ALA A 395 -15.16 -1.74 30.16
C ALA A 395 -16.31 -1.01 30.87
N LEU A 396 -16.96 -1.66 31.85
CA LEU A 396 -18.03 -1.06 32.65
C LEU A 396 -17.53 0.13 33.47
N LYS A 397 -16.39 -0.03 34.16
CA LYS A 397 -15.75 1.06 34.91
C LYS A 397 -15.45 2.27 34.02
N LEU A 398 -14.97 2.05 32.80
CA LEU A 398 -14.67 3.14 31.87
C LEU A 398 -15.94 3.80 31.32
N CYS A 399 -17.04 3.03 31.14
CA CYS A 399 -18.34 3.57 30.78
C CYS A 399 -18.92 4.56 31.82
N GLU A 400 -18.55 4.43 33.10
CA GLU A 400 -18.97 5.34 34.16
C GLU A 400 -18.20 6.68 34.17
N GLN A 401 -17.08 6.77 33.45
CA GLN A 401 -16.26 7.97 33.44
C GLN A 401 -16.93 9.12 32.69
N ILE A 402 -16.87 10.32 33.30
CA ILE A 402 -17.53 11.55 32.80
C ILE A 402 -17.12 11.91 31.37
N SER A 403 -15.93 11.48 30.92
CA SER A 403 -15.36 11.77 29.61
C SER A 403 -16.07 11.07 28.43
N TRP A 404 -16.89 10.03 28.66
CA TRP A 404 -17.38 9.15 27.57
C TRP A 404 -18.84 9.38 27.13
N LYS A 405 -19.53 10.37 27.71
CA LYS A 405 -21.00 10.60 27.68
C LYS A 405 -21.74 10.47 26.33
N GLY A 406 -21.06 10.50 25.18
CA GLY A 406 -21.67 10.38 23.84
C GLY A 406 -21.88 8.95 23.29
N LYS A 407 -21.05 7.97 23.68
CA LYS A 407 -21.10 6.57 23.14
C LYS A 407 -21.35 5.48 24.21
N VAL A 408 -21.52 5.88 25.47
CA VAL A 408 -21.62 4.97 26.63
C VAL A 408 -22.76 3.96 26.52
N ARG A 409 -23.96 4.41 26.11
CA ARG A 409 -25.17 3.58 26.16
C ARG A 409 -25.06 2.34 25.26
N GLU A 410 -24.50 2.50 24.07
CA GLU A 410 -24.34 1.38 23.13
C GLU A 410 -23.29 0.38 23.62
N GLN A 411 -22.15 0.87 24.10
CA GLN A 411 -21.10 0.03 24.68
C GLN A 411 -21.61 -0.74 25.89
N ARG A 412 -22.31 -0.05 26.78
CA ARG A 412 -22.94 -0.65 27.95
C ARG A 412 -23.91 -1.76 27.55
N SER A 413 -24.82 -1.49 26.61
CA SER A 413 -25.72 -2.51 26.06
C SER A 413 -24.96 -3.73 25.50
N ARG A 414 -23.86 -3.51 24.75
CA ARG A 414 -23.00 -4.59 24.24
C ARG A 414 -22.35 -5.39 25.37
N ILE A 415 -21.90 -4.74 26.45
CA ILE A 415 -21.32 -5.43 27.62
C ILE A 415 -22.39 -6.29 28.32
N HIS A 416 -23.56 -5.73 28.59
CA HIS A 416 -24.66 -6.48 29.22
C HIS A 416 -25.11 -7.67 28.37
N HIS A 417 -25.14 -7.52 27.04
CA HIS A 417 -25.40 -8.62 26.12
C HIS A 417 -24.32 -9.72 26.20
N LEU A 418 -23.04 -9.36 26.26
CA LEU A 418 -21.96 -10.34 26.44
C LEU A 418 -22.06 -11.08 27.77
N LEU A 419 -22.39 -10.38 28.86
CA LEU A 419 -22.64 -11.01 30.15
C LEU A 419 -23.78 -12.03 30.07
N SER A 420 -24.88 -11.72 29.37
CA SER A 420 -25.97 -12.69 29.15
C SER A 420 -25.55 -13.90 28.32
N ILE A 421 -24.65 -13.74 27.34
CA ILE A 421 -24.07 -14.89 26.62
C ILE A 421 -23.24 -15.77 27.57
N ILE A 422 -22.46 -15.15 28.47
CA ILE A 422 -21.65 -15.88 29.45
C ILE A 422 -22.53 -16.62 30.47
N GLU A 423 -23.61 -15.99 30.95
CA GLU A 423 -24.59 -16.65 31.82
C GLU A 423 -25.26 -17.84 31.15
N ASN A 424 -25.64 -17.72 29.87
CA ASN A 424 -26.19 -18.85 29.12
C ASN A 424 -25.18 -20.00 29.02
N LEU A 425 -23.89 -19.70 28.77
CA LEU A 425 -22.84 -20.72 28.78
C LEU A 425 -22.65 -21.36 30.16
N TYR A 426 -22.86 -20.60 31.25
CA TYR A 426 -22.86 -21.12 32.61
C TYR A 426 -24.02 -22.07 32.86
N HIS A 427 -25.24 -21.68 32.50
CA HIS A 427 -26.43 -22.53 32.61
C HIS A 427 -26.33 -23.81 31.78
N ASP A 428 -25.72 -23.73 30.61
CA ASP A 428 -25.48 -24.90 29.73
C ASP A 428 -24.31 -25.80 30.20
N GLY A 429 -23.66 -25.49 31.32
CA GLY A 429 -22.50 -26.24 31.85
C GLY A 429 -21.22 -26.11 31.02
N ASN A 430 -21.16 -25.13 30.12
CA ASN A 430 -20.05 -24.89 29.19
C ASN A 430 -19.12 -23.75 29.64
N TYR A 431 -19.36 -23.15 30.80
CA TYR A 431 -18.52 -22.11 31.39
C TYR A 431 -17.42 -22.72 32.26
N GLY A 432 -16.17 -22.50 31.87
CA GLY A 432 -14.99 -22.98 32.60
C GLY A 432 -14.33 -21.93 33.50
N GLY A 433 -14.98 -20.80 33.75
CA GLY A 433 -14.45 -19.71 34.58
C GLY A 433 -14.88 -19.81 36.05
N SER A 434 -14.50 -18.83 36.86
CA SER A 434 -14.95 -18.74 38.26
C SER A 434 -16.40 -18.25 38.31
N SER A 435 -17.30 -19.03 38.89
CA SER A 435 -18.69 -18.62 39.13
C SER A 435 -18.76 -17.42 40.07
N GLU A 436 -17.95 -17.41 41.13
CA GLU A 436 -17.87 -16.29 42.08
C GLU A 436 -17.49 -14.98 41.38
N ALA A 437 -16.48 -15.01 40.51
CA ALA A 437 -16.05 -13.83 39.77
C ALA A 437 -17.13 -13.31 38.80
N LEU A 438 -17.90 -14.22 38.17
CA LEU A 438 -19.00 -13.87 37.29
C LEU A 438 -20.14 -13.21 38.07
N TYR A 439 -20.61 -13.87 39.14
CA TYR A 439 -21.74 -13.38 39.92
C TYR A 439 -21.40 -12.14 40.74
N SER A 440 -20.17 -11.99 41.24
CA SER A 440 -19.70 -10.74 41.86
C SER A 440 -19.73 -9.56 40.87
N LEU A 441 -19.40 -9.81 39.59
CA LEU A 441 -19.50 -8.78 38.55
C LEU A 441 -20.96 -8.44 38.22
N ILE A 442 -21.84 -9.43 38.15
CA ILE A 442 -23.29 -9.24 37.92
C ILE A 442 -23.91 -8.44 39.07
N GLU A 443 -23.58 -8.79 40.32
CA GLU A 443 -24.04 -8.14 41.54
C GLU A 443 -23.65 -6.64 41.58
N SER A 444 -22.46 -6.30 41.09
CA SER A 444 -22.00 -4.91 40.99
C SER A 444 -22.85 -4.04 40.06
N TYR A 445 -23.65 -4.64 39.17
CA TYR A 445 -24.44 -3.97 38.14
C TYR A 445 -25.91 -4.45 38.11
N ILE A 446 -26.43 -4.89 39.25
CA ILE A 446 -27.73 -5.56 39.38
C ILE A 446 -28.91 -4.77 38.78
N ASP A 447 -28.93 -3.45 38.95
CA ASP A 447 -30.02 -2.55 38.51
C ASP A 447 -30.25 -2.54 36.99
N GLU A 448 -29.27 -3.05 36.22
CA GLU A 448 -29.27 -3.03 34.76
C GLU A 448 -29.26 -4.43 34.16
N ARG A 449 -29.34 -5.46 35.00
CA ARG A 449 -29.45 -6.85 34.56
C ARG A 449 -30.91 -7.23 34.32
N PRO A 450 -31.18 -8.13 33.36
CA PRO A 450 -32.52 -8.65 33.16
C PRO A 450 -32.95 -9.53 34.34
N VAL A 451 -34.25 -9.59 34.64
CA VAL A 451 -34.80 -10.35 35.78
C VAL A 451 -34.29 -11.81 35.88
N PRO A 452 -34.16 -12.59 34.79
CA PRO A 452 -33.60 -13.94 34.88
C PRO A 452 -32.16 -14.00 35.43
N SER A 453 -31.33 -12.99 35.11
CA SER A 453 -29.95 -12.86 35.62
C SER A 453 -29.95 -12.59 37.13
N ILE A 454 -30.89 -11.78 37.60
CA ILE A 454 -31.06 -11.47 39.02
C ILE A 454 -31.51 -12.71 39.80
N ILE A 455 -32.47 -13.49 39.27
CA ILE A 455 -32.90 -14.74 39.88
C ILE A 455 -31.73 -15.72 39.99
N ALA A 456 -30.98 -15.91 38.89
CA ALA A 456 -29.81 -16.79 38.88
C ALA A 456 -28.72 -16.38 39.89
N LEU A 457 -28.53 -15.07 40.10
CA LEU A 457 -27.64 -14.54 41.13
C LEU A 457 -28.11 -14.92 42.54
N PHE A 458 -29.41 -14.77 42.84
CA PHE A 458 -29.96 -15.17 44.14
C PHE A 458 -29.84 -16.67 44.38
N ASP A 459 -30.17 -17.49 43.37
CA ASP A 459 -30.05 -18.94 43.46
C ASP A 459 -28.60 -19.36 43.76
N TYR A 460 -27.61 -18.71 43.12
CA TYR A 460 -26.19 -18.95 43.38
C TYR A 460 -25.74 -18.54 44.79
N ARG A 461 -26.27 -17.43 45.34
CA ARG A 461 -25.88 -16.93 46.67
C ARG A 461 -26.53 -17.72 47.81
N VAL A 462 -27.66 -18.39 47.54
CA VAL A 462 -28.40 -19.22 48.51
C VAL A 462 -27.89 -20.66 48.54
N ALA A 463 -27.37 -21.16 47.40
CA ALA A 463 -26.68 -22.44 47.28
C ALA A 463 -25.31 -22.42 47.97
#